data_AF-A0A4Q5ZK44-F1
#
_entry.id   AF-A0A4Q5ZK44-F1
#
_cell.length_a   1.000
_cell.length_b   1.000
_cell.length_c   1.000
_cell.angle_alpha   90.00
_cell.angle_beta   90.00
_cell.angle_gamma   90.00
#
_symmetry.space_group_name_H-M   'P 1'
#
loop_
_entity.id
_entity.type
_entity.pdbx_description
1 polymer ?
#
loop_
_entity_poly.entity_id
_entity_poly.type
_entity_poly.pdbx_seq_one_letter_code
_entity_poly.pdbx_strand_id
1 'polypeptide(L)' 'MSTAELKEWFKTAPAPQMPVYLNAATKVNDYAQFVNSHFEGIDAANNEIVRQPLIDRLLDMKLLIESNL' A
#
# COMPACT_ATOMS: atom_id res chain seq x y z
N MET A 1 0.09 -12.66 5.07
CA MET A 1 1.24 -11.76 5.25
C MET A 1 0.94 -10.88 6.44
N SER A 2 1.87 -10.76 7.39
CA SER A 2 1.81 -9.80 8.49
C SER A 2 2.12 -8.38 8.01
N THR A 3 1.73 -7.37 8.79
CA THR A 3 2.08 -5.96 8.50
C THR A 3 3.59 -5.74 8.45
N ALA A 4 4.37 -6.47 9.26
CA ALA A 4 5.82 -6.41 9.26
C ALA A 4 6.43 -6.98 7.97
N GLU A 5 5.96 -8.13 7.50
CA GLU A 5 6.37 -8.72 6.22
C GLU A 5 6.02 -7.80 5.04
N LEU A 6 4.85 -7.17 5.09
CA LEU A 6 4.42 -6.22 4.07
C LEU A 6 5.33 -4.98 4.05
N LYS A 7 5.66 -4.43 5.23
CA LYS A 7 6.57 -3.29 5.37
C LYS A 7 7.97 -3.61 4.84
N GLU A 8 8.47 -4.81 5.08
CA GLU A 8 9.76 -5.23 4.56
C GLU A 8 9.74 -5.35 3.03
N TRP A 9 8.69 -5.94 2.46
CA TRP A 9 8.53 -6.06 1.01
C TRP A 9 8.54 -4.69 0.32
N PHE A 10 7.83 -3.70 0.87
CA PHE A 10 7.77 -2.34 0.30
C PHE A 10 9.10 -1.57 0.34
N LYS A 11 10.10 -1.98 1.14
CA LYS A 11 11.42 -1.34 1.17
C LYS A 11 12.23 -1.60 -0.11
N THR A 12 12.00 -2.74 -0.76
CA THR A 12 12.76 -3.17 -1.94
C THR A 12 11.89 -3.27 -3.19
N ALA A 13 10.57 -3.19 -3.04
CA ALA A 13 9.62 -3.22 -4.15
C ALA A 13 9.89 -2.08 -5.15
N PRO A 14 9.88 -2.38 -6.46
CA PRO A 14 10.03 -1.35 -7.48
C PRO A 14 8.80 -0.43 -7.48
N ALA A 15 9.04 0.87 -7.57
CA ALA A 15 7.96 1.83 -7.74
C ALA A 15 7.35 1.66 -9.15
N PRO A 16 6.02 1.47 -9.27
CA PRO A 16 5.39 1.40 -10.58
C PRO A 16 5.38 2.78 -11.26
N GLN A 17 5.16 2.80 -12.58
CA GLN A 17 5.01 4.06 -13.31
C GLN A 17 3.74 4.79 -12.84
N MET A 18 3.90 6.01 -12.34
CA MET A 18 2.81 6.81 -11.81
C MET A 18 2.15 7.69 -12.88
N PRO A 19 0.84 8.00 -12.75
CA PRO A 19 -0.06 7.53 -11.70
C PRO A 19 -0.58 6.10 -11.97
N VAL A 20 -0.96 5.39 -10.91
CA VAL A 20 -1.63 4.08 -11.00
C VAL A 20 -3.07 4.15 -10.49
N TYR A 21 -3.93 3.30 -11.04
CA TYR A 21 -5.27 3.07 -10.50
C TYR A 21 -5.27 1.73 -9.76
N LEU A 22 -5.49 1.74 -8.45
CA LEU A 22 -5.64 0.51 -7.67
C LEU A 22 -7.01 -0.14 -7.95
N ASN A 23 -8.01 0.70 -8.20
CA ASN A 23 -9.35 0.32 -8.62
C ASN A 23 -10.01 1.53 -9.33
N ALA A 24 -11.24 1.35 -9.80
CA ALA A 24 -11.98 2.39 -10.54
C ALA A 24 -12.15 3.71 -9.77
N ALA A 25 -12.07 3.70 -8.43
CA ALA A 25 -12.25 4.87 -7.58
C ALA A 25 -10.94 5.42 -6.98
N THR A 26 -9.85 4.65 -7.02
CA THR A 26 -8.61 4.96 -6.30
C THR A 26 -7.46 5.17 -7.27
N LYS A 27 -7.09 6.44 -7.45
CA LYS A 27 -5.90 6.85 -8.20
C LYS A 27 -4.79 7.24 -7.24
N VAL A 28 -3.63 6.61 -7.37
CA VAL A 28 -2.41 6.94 -6.62
C VAL A 28 -1.47 7.71 -7.54
N ASN A 29 -1.05 8.89 -7.11
CA ASN A 29 -0.18 9.77 -7.90
C ASN A 29 1.27 9.75 -7.42
N ASP A 30 1.51 9.37 -6.17
CA ASP A 30 2.83 9.31 -5.55
C ASP A 30 2.97 8.00 -4.77
N TYR A 31 3.94 7.18 -5.18
CA TYR A 31 4.20 5.88 -4.57
C TYR A 31 4.69 5.99 -3.13
N ALA A 32 5.68 6.85 -2.89
CA ALA A 32 6.34 6.96 -1.60
C ALA A 32 5.38 7.56 -0.56
N GLN A 33 4.64 8.60 -0.96
CA GLN A 33 3.60 9.18 -0.12
C GLN A 33 2.54 8.14 0.24
N PHE A 34 2.06 7.37 -0.74
CA PHE A 34 1.08 6.32 -0.51
C PHE A 34 1.58 5.28 0.49
N VAL A 35 2.77 4.70 0.27
CA VAL A 35 3.31 3.65 1.16
C VAL A 35 3.53 4.20 2.57
N ASN A 36 4.16 5.37 2.70
CA ASN A 36 4.46 5.96 4.00
C ASN A 36 3.19 6.30 4.78
N SER A 37 2.22 6.99 4.15
CA SER A 37 1.00 7.40 4.83
C SER A 37 0.16 6.22 5.31
N HIS A 38 0.18 5.10 4.58
CA HIS A 38 -0.56 3.90 4.98
C HIS A 38 0.08 3.22 6.19
N PHE A 39 1.42 3.08 6.22
CA PHE A 39 2.09 2.52 7.39
C PHE A 39 1.98 3.44 8.62
N GLU A 40 2.09 4.76 8.46
CA GLU A 40 1.84 5.72 9.54
C GLU A 40 0.41 5.58 10.08
N GLY A 41 -0.59 5.44 9.18
CA GLY A 41 -1.97 5.23 9.57
C GLY A 41 -2.20 3.89 10.29
N ILE A 42 -1.52 2.82 9.88
CA ILE A 42 -1.59 1.50 10.55
C ILE A 42 -1.02 1.57 11.97
N ASP A 43 0.11 2.28 12.13
CA ASP A 43 0.80 2.46 13.41
C ASP A 43 -0.05 3.35 14.36
N ALA A 44 -0.79 4.32 13.82
CA ALA A 44 -1.68 5.20 14.59
C ALA A 44 -3.10 4.64 14.84
N ALA A 45 -3.49 3.55 14.17
CA ALA A 45 -4.84 3.01 14.28
C ALA A 45 -5.07 2.30 15.63
N ASN A 46 -6.09 2.75 16.37
CA ASN A 46 -6.49 2.18 17.66
C ASN A 46 -7.45 0.99 17.55
N ASN A 47 -7.90 0.64 16.35
CA ASN A 47 -8.80 -0.48 16.11
C ASN A 47 -8.66 -1.02 14.68
N GLU A 48 -9.17 -2.24 14.48
CA GLU A 48 -9.08 -2.95 13.20
C GLU A 48 -9.95 -2.35 12.10
N ILE A 49 -11.05 -1.66 12.43
CA ILE A 49 -11.94 -1.03 11.44
C ILE A 49 -11.21 0.06 10.65
N VAL A 50 -10.34 0.83 11.32
CA VAL A 50 -9.51 1.85 10.68
C VAL A 50 -8.27 1.24 10.04
N ARG A 51 -7.69 0.20 10.67
CA ARG A 51 -6.45 -0.43 10.21
C ARG A 51 -6.64 -1.24 8.93
N GLN A 52 -7.70 -2.05 8.84
CA GLN A 52 -7.87 -3.02 7.75
C GLN A 52 -7.90 -2.37 6.36
N PRO A 53 -8.65 -1.27 6.11
CA PRO A 53 -8.65 -0.62 4.81
C PRO A 53 -7.29 -0.06 4.36
N LEU A 54 -6.39 0.24 5.30
CA LEU A 54 -5.03 0.67 4.97
C LEU A 54 -4.18 -0.52 4.52
N ILE A 55 -4.32 -1.66 5.17
CA ILE A 55 -3.66 -2.92 4.79
C ILE A 55 -4.16 -3.37 3.41
N ASP A 56 -5.47 -3.34 3.18
CA ASP A 56 -6.07 -3.79 1.92
C ASP A 56 -5.52 -3.00 0.73
N ARG A 57 -5.40 -1.67 0.84
CA ARG A 57 -4.83 -0.83 -0.22
C ARG A 57 -3.35 -1.12 -0.47
N LEU A 58 -2.58 -1.41 0.57
CA LEU A 58 -1.18 -1.82 0.42
C LEU A 58 -1.09 -3.18 -0.30
N LEU A 59 -1.98 -4.12 -0.01
CA LEU A 59 -2.05 -5.40 -0.72
C LEU A 59 -2.45 -5.22 -2.19
N ASP A 60 -3.40 -4.33 -2.49
CA ASP A 60 -3.78 -3.98 -3.88
C ASP A 60 -2.59 -3.41 -4.66
N MET A 61 -1.83 -2.48 -4.05
CA MET A 61 -0.63 -1.91 -4.67
C MET A 61 0.43 -2.98 -4.91
N LYS A 62 0.64 -3.88 -3.95
CA LYS A 62 1.57 -5.00 -4.09
C LYS A 62 1.17 -5.90 -5.26
N LEU A 63 -0.10 -6.27 -5.35
CA LEU A 63 -0.62 -7.09 -6.44
C LEU A 63 -0.43 -6.40 -7.80
N LEU A 64 -0.68 -5.09 -7.88
CA LEU A 64 -0.46 -4.31 -9.09
C LEU A 64 1.01 -4.33 -9.52
N ILE A 65 1.94 -4.15 -8.59
CA ILE A 65 3.38 -4.21 -8.88
C ILE A 65 3.75 -5.61 -9.39
N GLU A 66 3.32 -6.67 -8.69
CA GLU A 66 3.63 -8.05 -9.06
C GLU A 66 3.02 -8.47 -10.40
N SER A 67 1.87 -7.90 -10.78
CA SER A 67 1.22 -8.20 -12.05
C SER A 67 1.87 -7.51 -13.25
N ASN A 68 2.78 -6.55 -13.02
CA ASN A 68 3.50 -5.79 -14.04
C ASN A 68 5.01 -6.04 -14.04
N LEU A 69 5.48 -7.02 -13.26
CA LEU A 69 6.83 -7.59 -13.33
C LEU A 69 6.90 -8.68 -14.40
#